data_AF-A0A927LQ10-F1
#
_entry.id   AF-A0A927LQ10-F1
#
_cell.length_a   1.000
_cell.length_b   1.000
_cell.length_c   1.000
_cell.angle_alpha   90.00
_cell.angle_beta   90.00
_cell.angle_gamma   90.00
#
_symmetry.space_group_name_H-M   'P 1'
#
loop_
_entity.id
_entity.type
_entity.pdbx_description
1 polymer ?
#
loop_
_entity_poly.entity_id
_entity_poly.type
_entity_poly.pdbx_seq_one_letter_code
_entity_poly.pdbx_strand_id
1 'polypeptide(L)'
;MEQGMKKPNKREQMKLLLKKAGWHEGRHVDISGFERRCNEQGIDLFDSAKAFLQEFAGIDDTVYFKYHHSHDSRFSDSWYDYTFDFKPDALEELTSTEDYYDIVKFAQEDCFCLGESGYYYSAVAAIGRSGKLYFKHDYEDVVRVFDDLLESMEHELNGHELVLSSLFEENKVIVSTLWGKRVSPDKRPNPFQ
;
A
#
# COMPACT_ATOMS: atom_id res chain seq x y z
N MET A 1 18.50 27.27 19.17
CA MET A 1 18.54 25.96 19.83
C MET A 1 17.80 24.99 18.94
N GLU A 2 18.44 24.51 17.88
CA GLU A 2 17.92 23.39 17.09
C GLU A 2 18.23 22.12 17.87
N GLN A 3 17.21 21.54 18.51
CA GLN A 3 17.32 20.18 19.00
C GLN A 3 17.55 19.29 17.77
N GLY A 4 18.70 18.63 17.71
CA GLY A 4 19.04 17.71 16.63
C GLY A 4 18.00 16.62 16.54
N MET A 5 17.06 16.75 15.60
CA MET A 5 16.11 15.68 15.29
C MET A 5 16.91 14.46 14.87
N LYS A 6 16.82 13.40 15.66
CA LYS A 6 17.37 12.09 15.32
C LYS A 6 16.77 11.66 13.97
N LYS A 7 17.61 11.27 13.01
CA LYS A 7 17.16 10.72 11.72
C LYS A 7 16.20 9.56 12.02
N PRO A 8 14.96 9.58 11.49
CA PRO A 8 14.02 8.50 11.73
C PRO A 8 14.57 7.18 11.18
N ASN A 9 14.33 6.09 11.90
CA ASN A 9 14.65 4.76 11.41
C ASN A 9 13.74 4.38 10.20
N LYS A 10 14.00 3.24 9.56
CA LYS A 10 13.26 2.84 8.34
C LYS A 10 11.75 2.73 8.61
N ARG A 11 11.35 2.08 9.71
CA ARG A 11 9.95 1.97 10.14
C ARG A 11 9.27 3.32 10.36
N GLU A 12 9.95 4.26 10.99
CA GLU A 12 9.47 5.64 11.17
C GLU A 12 9.31 6.36 9.82
N GLN A 13 10.21 6.12 8.87
CA GLN A 13 10.07 6.64 7.50
C GLN A 13 8.86 6.01 6.78
N MET A 14 8.60 4.71 6.95
CA MET A 14 7.42 4.06 6.37
C MET A 14 6.13 4.66 6.94
N LYS A 15 6.09 4.91 8.25
CA LYS A 15 4.97 5.62 8.88
C LYS A 15 4.78 7.02 8.30
N LEU A 16 5.86 7.76 8.07
CA LEU A 16 5.77 9.09 7.44
C LEU A 16 5.22 9.01 6.01
N LEU A 17 5.66 8.01 5.23
CA LEU A 17 5.16 7.77 3.88
C LEU A 17 3.66 7.41 3.90
N LEU A 18 3.23 6.56 4.83
CA LEU A 18 1.82 6.19 5.00
C LEU A 18 0.96 7.40 5.45
N LYS A 19 1.49 8.23 6.35
CA LYS A 19 0.85 9.50 6.76
C LYS A 19 0.68 10.46 5.58
N LYS A 20 1.68 10.51 4.68
CA LYS A 20 1.60 11.30 3.46
C LYS A 20 0.46 10.83 2.54
N ALA A 21 0.15 9.53 2.52
CA ALA A 21 -1.03 8.98 1.84
C ALA A 21 -2.36 9.27 2.55
N GLY A 22 -2.36 9.91 3.73
CA GLY A 22 -3.57 10.27 4.47
C GLY A 22 -3.93 9.34 5.64
N TRP A 23 -3.07 8.37 5.97
CA TRP A 23 -3.23 7.58 7.20
C TRP A 23 -2.86 8.38 8.45
N HIS A 24 -3.41 7.99 9.59
CA HIS A 24 -3.00 8.48 10.91
C HIS A 24 -3.17 7.37 11.96
N GLU A 25 -2.42 7.42 13.07
CA GLU A 25 -2.59 6.45 14.15
C GLU A 25 -4.05 6.44 14.66
N GLY A 26 -4.58 5.24 14.91
CA GLY A 26 -5.95 5.05 15.39
C GLY A 26 -7.03 5.35 14.34
N ARG A 27 -6.68 5.42 13.06
CA ARG A 27 -7.65 5.52 11.96
C ARG A 27 -8.63 4.34 12.01
N HIS A 28 -9.92 4.65 11.87
CA HIS A 28 -11.01 3.69 11.88
C HIS A 28 -12.13 4.21 10.97
N VAL A 29 -12.20 3.69 9.75
CA VAL A 29 -13.24 4.05 8.78
C VAL A 29 -14.44 3.12 8.93
N ASP A 30 -15.64 3.66 8.73
CA ASP A 30 -16.86 2.85 8.70
C ASP A 30 -16.89 2.00 7.43
N ILE A 31 -16.93 0.67 7.60
CA ILE A 31 -17.06 -0.32 6.51
C ILE A 31 -18.39 -1.08 6.57
N SER A 32 -19.35 -0.66 7.39
CA SER A 32 -20.61 -1.38 7.61
C SER A 32 -21.41 -1.62 6.32
N GLY A 33 -21.35 -0.67 5.38
CA GLY A 33 -21.94 -0.81 4.05
C GLY A 33 -21.31 -1.95 3.26
N PHE A 34 -19.99 -2.12 3.35
CA PHE A 34 -19.26 -3.21 2.71
C PHE A 34 -19.48 -4.55 3.39
N GLU A 35 -19.45 -4.59 4.74
CA GLU A 35 -19.77 -5.79 5.51
C GLU A 35 -21.14 -6.36 5.12
N ARG A 36 -22.14 -5.49 4.94
CA ARG A 36 -23.46 -5.89 4.47
C ARG A 36 -23.41 -6.52 3.07
N ARG A 37 -22.70 -5.89 2.12
CA ARG A 37 -22.55 -6.42 0.76
C ARG A 37 -21.86 -7.78 0.75
N CYS A 38 -20.76 -7.93 1.50
CA CYS A 38 -20.07 -9.22 1.62
C CYS A 38 -21.02 -10.31 2.15
N ASN A 39 -21.77 -10.01 3.20
CA ASN A 39 -22.73 -10.96 3.78
C ASN A 39 -23.85 -11.34 2.77
N GLU A 40 -24.39 -10.38 2.02
CA GLU A 40 -25.38 -10.62 0.97
C GLU A 40 -24.85 -11.50 -0.17
N GLN A 41 -23.54 -11.43 -0.45
CA GLN A 41 -22.86 -12.24 -1.45
C GLN A 41 -22.30 -13.57 -0.90
N GLY A 42 -22.45 -13.84 0.40
CA GLY A 42 -21.89 -15.03 1.04
C GLY A 42 -20.36 -14.99 1.21
N ILE A 43 -19.74 -13.82 1.12
CA ILE A 43 -18.32 -13.60 1.38
C ILE A 43 -18.12 -13.42 2.89
N ASP A 44 -17.33 -14.30 3.50
CA ASP A 44 -16.94 -14.16 4.90
C ASP A 44 -15.78 -13.15 5.05
N LEU A 45 -16.14 -11.90 5.36
CA LEU A 45 -15.16 -10.90 5.75
C LEU A 45 -14.80 -11.10 7.23
N PHE A 46 -13.69 -11.79 7.50
CA PHE A 46 -13.25 -12.09 8.85
C PHE A 46 -12.58 -10.90 9.55
N ASP A 47 -12.40 -11.00 10.88
CA ASP A 47 -12.01 -9.88 11.75
C ASP A 47 -10.69 -9.20 11.35
N SER A 48 -9.68 -9.95 10.89
CA SER A 48 -8.41 -9.36 10.44
C SER A 48 -8.58 -8.52 9.17
N ALA A 49 -9.37 -8.99 8.19
CA ALA A 49 -9.68 -8.23 7.00
C ALA A 49 -10.49 -6.96 7.34
N LYS A 50 -11.46 -7.07 8.25
CA LYS A 50 -12.19 -5.90 8.76
C LYS A 50 -11.27 -4.87 9.40
N ALA A 51 -10.40 -5.31 10.31
CA ALA A 51 -9.47 -4.43 11.00
C ALA A 51 -8.53 -3.72 10.02
N PHE A 52 -8.00 -4.45 9.04
CA PHE A 52 -7.14 -3.87 8.00
C PHE A 52 -7.87 -2.80 7.19
N LEU A 53 -9.07 -3.12 6.69
CA LEU A 53 -9.85 -2.17 5.89
C LEU A 53 -10.26 -0.94 6.71
N GLN A 54 -10.68 -1.13 7.96
CA GLN A 54 -11.00 -0.02 8.86
C GLN A 54 -9.80 0.91 9.08
N GLU A 55 -8.58 0.38 9.10
CA GLU A 55 -7.38 1.18 9.30
C GLU A 55 -6.88 1.84 8.00
N PHE A 56 -6.82 1.12 6.89
CA PHE A 56 -6.09 1.56 5.69
C PHE A 56 -6.96 1.95 4.51
N ALA A 57 -8.26 1.66 4.52
CA ALA A 57 -9.09 2.01 3.39
C ALA A 57 -9.25 3.52 3.18
N GLY A 58 -9.33 3.90 1.89
CA GLY A 58 -9.57 5.27 1.47
C GLY A 58 -8.41 6.24 1.75
N ILE A 59 -7.19 5.72 1.95
CA ILE A 59 -5.96 6.50 1.76
C ILE A 59 -5.71 6.72 0.26
N ASP A 60 -4.83 7.65 -0.08
CA ASP A 60 -4.39 7.81 -1.47
C ASP A 60 -3.78 6.49 -1.97
N ASP A 61 -4.23 6.03 -3.14
CA ASP A 61 -3.79 4.78 -3.79
C ASP A 61 -2.33 4.79 -4.21
N THR A 62 -1.75 5.99 -4.32
CA THR A 62 -0.40 6.23 -4.79
C THR A 62 0.22 7.31 -3.90
N VAL A 63 1.40 7.06 -3.36
CA VAL A 63 2.15 8.06 -2.61
C VAL A 63 3.49 8.35 -3.24
N TYR A 64 3.79 9.63 -3.42
CA TYR A 64 5.03 10.07 -4.07
C TYR A 64 6.14 10.38 -3.08
N PHE A 65 7.34 9.90 -3.37
CA PHE A 65 8.54 10.12 -2.56
C PHE A 65 9.80 10.23 -3.43
N LYS A 66 10.91 10.62 -2.80
CA LYS A 66 12.24 10.62 -3.42
C LYS A 66 13.19 9.75 -2.60
N TYR A 67 14.21 9.20 -3.25
CA TYR A 67 15.33 8.54 -2.57
C TYR A 67 16.66 8.90 -3.24
N HIS A 68 17.76 8.78 -2.51
CA HIS A 68 19.10 9.07 -3.01
C HIS A 68 19.56 7.94 -3.95
N HIS A 69 19.75 8.29 -5.24
CA HIS A 69 20.42 7.42 -6.20
C HIS A 69 21.92 7.43 -5.96
N SER A 70 22.49 6.26 -5.72
CA SER A 70 23.93 6.11 -5.44
C SER A 70 24.80 6.16 -6.71
N HIS A 71 24.24 5.98 -7.91
CA HIS A 71 25.03 5.75 -9.14
C HIS A 71 24.56 6.49 -10.40
N ASP A 72 23.44 7.24 -10.36
CA ASP A 72 22.95 7.94 -11.55
C ASP A 72 22.30 9.29 -11.22
N SER A 73 23.04 10.37 -11.46
CA SER A 73 22.59 11.75 -11.23
C SER A 73 21.45 12.19 -12.14
N ARG A 74 21.10 11.42 -13.18
CA ARG A 74 19.94 11.73 -14.05
C ARG A 74 18.61 11.55 -13.34
N PHE A 75 18.59 10.77 -12.25
CA PHE A 75 17.39 10.45 -11.49
C PHE A 75 17.37 11.09 -10.09
N SER A 76 18.35 11.94 -9.76
CA SER A 76 18.50 12.50 -8.40
C SER A 76 17.32 13.36 -7.96
N ASP A 77 16.49 13.83 -8.89
CA ASP A 77 15.30 14.66 -8.63
C ASP A 77 13.97 14.00 -9.04
N SER A 78 14.01 12.75 -9.48
CA SER A 78 12.81 12.02 -9.90
C SER A 78 11.89 11.72 -8.73
N TRP A 79 10.58 11.88 -8.97
CA TRP A 79 9.55 11.36 -8.07
C TRP A 79 9.33 9.88 -8.37
N TYR A 80 9.19 9.13 -7.30
CA TYR A 80 8.83 7.72 -7.29
C TYR A 80 7.51 7.54 -6.58
N ASP A 81 6.80 6.48 -6.89
CA ASP A 81 5.51 6.15 -6.31
C ASP A 81 5.54 4.81 -5.57
N TYR A 82 4.71 4.71 -4.54
CA TYR A 82 4.38 3.48 -3.85
C TYR A 82 2.87 3.29 -3.89
N THR A 83 2.43 2.07 -4.18
CA THR A 83 1.01 1.73 -4.37
C THR A 83 0.37 1.22 -3.08
N PHE A 84 -0.82 1.73 -2.78
CA PHE A 84 -1.75 1.30 -1.74
C PHE A 84 -3.16 1.12 -2.33
N ASP A 85 -3.28 0.28 -3.37
CA ASP A 85 -4.56 0.10 -4.08
C ASP A 85 -5.44 -0.91 -3.34
N PHE A 86 -5.87 -0.54 -2.13
CA PHE A 86 -6.76 -1.35 -1.30
C PHE A 86 -8.22 -1.04 -1.62
N LYS A 87 -8.94 -2.01 -2.18
CA LYS A 87 -10.27 -1.80 -2.75
C LYS A 87 -11.29 -2.85 -2.30
N PRO A 88 -12.57 -2.49 -2.22
CA PRO A 88 -13.65 -3.45 -2.30
C PRO A 88 -13.53 -4.23 -3.62
N ASP A 89 -13.89 -5.51 -3.59
CA ASP A 89 -13.99 -6.35 -4.79
C ASP A 89 -12.67 -6.49 -5.57
N ALA A 90 -11.53 -6.25 -4.89
CA ALA A 90 -10.19 -6.21 -5.48
C ALA A 90 -9.87 -7.40 -6.38
N LEU A 91 -10.39 -8.59 -6.06
CA LEU A 91 -10.20 -9.80 -6.85
C LEU A 91 -10.67 -9.67 -8.31
N GLU A 92 -11.75 -8.93 -8.57
CA GLU A 92 -12.28 -8.73 -9.92
C GLU A 92 -11.43 -7.74 -10.73
N GLU A 93 -10.70 -6.85 -10.05
CA GLU A 93 -9.87 -5.81 -10.66
C GLU A 93 -8.38 -6.19 -10.73
N LEU A 94 -7.97 -7.34 -10.18
CA LEU A 94 -6.57 -7.76 -10.17
C LEU A 94 -6.02 -7.90 -11.59
N THR A 95 -4.77 -7.45 -11.75
CA THR A 95 -3.98 -7.70 -12.96
C THR A 95 -3.79 -9.20 -13.19
N SER A 96 -3.61 -9.96 -12.10
CA SER A 96 -3.37 -11.41 -12.11
C SER A 96 -4.09 -12.09 -10.95
N THR A 97 -5.16 -12.82 -11.28
CA THR A 97 -5.89 -13.63 -10.27
C THR A 97 -5.14 -14.91 -9.89
N GLU A 98 -4.22 -15.38 -10.74
CA GLU A 98 -3.38 -16.55 -10.47
C GLU A 98 -2.49 -16.32 -9.25
N ASP A 99 -1.96 -15.11 -9.09
CA ASP A 99 -1.10 -14.77 -7.95
C ASP A 99 -1.85 -14.81 -6.61
N TYR A 100 -3.12 -14.40 -6.61
CA TYR A 100 -3.98 -14.56 -5.45
C TYR A 100 -4.22 -16.03 -5.10
N TYR A 101 -4.46 -16.90 -6.09
CA TYR A 101 -4.67 -18.33 -5.82
C TYR A 101 -3.41 -19.02 -5.28
N ASP A 102 -2.23 -18.61 -5.73
CA ASP A 102 -0.97 -19.11 -5.18
C ASP A 102 -0.76 -18.67 -3.73
N ILE A 103 -1.15 -17.43 -3.38
CA ILE A 103 -1.19 -16.98 -1.98
C ILE A 103 -2.10 -17.89 -1.15
N VAL A 104 -3.35 -18.12 -1.59
CA VAL A 104 -4.32 -18.96 -0.85
C VAL A 104 -3.77 -20.37 -0.65
N LYS A 105 -3.16 -20.95 -1.68
CA LYS A 105 -2.55 -22.29 -1.62
C LYS A 105 -1.36 -22.32 -0.65
N PHE A 106 -0.52 -21.29 -0.65
CA PHE A 106 0.64 -21.18 0.23
C PHE A 106 0.24 -20.97 1.69
N ALA A 107 -0.72 -20.08 1.95
CA ALA A 107 -1.12 -19.67 3.29
C ALA A 107 -1.76 -20.81 4.09
N GLN A 108 -2.41 -21.77 3.41
CA GLN A 108 -3.15 -22.87 4.04
C GLN A 108 -4.21 -22.38 5.05
N GLU A 109 -4.75 -21.19 4.80
CA GLU A 109 -5.85 -20.56 5.53
C GLU A 109 -6.70 -19.72 4.57
N ASP A 110 -7.92 -19.39 4.99
CA ASP A 110 -8.74 -18.45 4.22
C ASP A 110 -8.05 -17.09 4.19
N CYS A 111 -7.92 -16.55 2.98
CA CYS A 111 -7.37 -15.23 2.75
C CYS A 111 -8.45 -14.33 2.14
N PHE A 112 -8.31 -13.03 2.38
CA PHE A 112 -9.11 -11.99 1.76
C PHE A 112 -8.19 -11.16 0.86
N CYS A 113 -8.57 -10.99 -0.40
CA CYS A 113 -7.82 -10.16 -1.36
C CYS A 113 -7.97 -8.68 -0.99
N LEU A 114 -6.85 -8.01 -0.73
CA LEU A 114 -6.83 -6.59 -0.39
C LEU A 114 -6.67 -5.71 -1.63
N GLY A 115 -6.09 -6.23 -2.71
CA GLY A 115 -5.72 -5.47 -3.91
C GLY A 115 -4.22 -5.53 -4.15
N GLU A 116 -3.61 -4.42 -4.51
CA GLU A 116 -2.20 -4.36 -4.88
C GLU A 116 -1.43 -3.35 -4.03
N SER A 117 -0.21 -3.71 -3.62
CA SER A 117 0.67 -2.81 -2.91
C SER A 117 2.14 -3.13 -3.16
N GLY A 118 2.98 -2.10 -3.24
CA GLY A 118 4.41 -2.27 -3.45
C GLY A 118 5.05 -1.09 -4.17
N TYR A 119 6.34 -1.24 -4.47
CA TYR A 119 7.14 -0.25 -5.18
C TYR A 119 7.55 -0.77 -6.57
N TYR A 120 7.47 0.11 -7.59
CA TYR A 120 7.84 -0.13 -8.98
C TYR A 120 6.95 -1.14 -9.73
N TYR A 121 6.74 -2.32 -9.16
CA TYR A 121 5.74 -3.30 -9.56
C TYR A 121 5.04 -3.77 -8.28
N SER A 122 3.75 -3.47 -8.15
CA SER A 122 2.98 -3.83 -6.96
C SER A 122 2.68 -5.32 -6.91
N ALA A 123 2.78 -5.91 -5.72
CA ALA A 123 2.36 -7.28 -5.48
C ALA A 123 0.85 -7.33 -5.27
N VAL A 124 0.24 -8.46 -5.64
CA VAL A 124 -1.05 -8.86 -5.10
C VAL A 124 -0.90 -9.04 -3.59
N ALA A 125 -1.74 -8.34 -2.83
CA ALA A 125 -1.75 -8.37 -1.38
C ALA A 125 -3.02 -9.05 -0.87
N ALA A 126 -2.87 -9.96 0.07
CA ALA A 126 -3.98 -10.59 0.78
C ALA A 126 -3.70 -10.65 2.28
N ILE A 127 -4.76 -10.79 3.08
CA ILE A 127 -4.67 -10.98 4.53
C ILE A 127 -5.32 -12.30 4.91
N GLY A 128 -4.64 -13.11 5.73
CA GLY A 128 -5.19 -14.36 6.25
C GLY A 128 -6.06 -14.13 7.50
N ARG A 129 -6.82 -15.15 7.90
CA ARG A 129 -7.51 -15.17 9.21
C ARG A 129 -6.56 -14.96 10.38
N SER A 130 -5.31 -15.39 10.25
CA SER A 130 -4.22 -15.18 11.20
C SER A 130 -3.85 -13.70 11.41
N GLY A 131 -4.26 -12.81 10.48
CA GLY A 131 -3.84 -11.42 10.44
C GLY A 131 -2.52 -11.18 9.70
N LYS A 132 -1.84 -12.24 9.24
CA LYS A 132 -0.64 -12.11 8.41
C LYS A 132 -0.98 -11.59 7.02
N LEU A 133 -0.10 -10.74 6.50
CA LEU A 133 -0.15 -10.25 5.14
C LEU A 133 0.68 -11.14 4.22
N TYR A 134 0.11 -11.45 3.06
CA TYR A 134 0.72 -12.27 2.02
C TYR A 134 0.85 -11.47 0.74
N PHE A 135 2.07 -11.38 0.20
CA PHE A 135 2.38 -10.60 -0.98
C PHE A 135 2.97 -11.53 -2.05
N LYS A 136 2.47 -11.45 -3.27
CA LYS A 136 3.04 -12.13 -4.43
C LYS A 136 3.20 -11.17 -5.59
N HIS A 137 4.42 -11.09 -6.10
CA HIS A 137 4.78 -10.36 -7.31
C HIS A 137 4.71 -11.28 -8.51
N ASP A 138 4.36 -10.75 -9.68
CA ASP A 138 4.27 -11.51 -10.93
C ASP A 138 5.65 -11.95 -11.48
N TYR A 139 6.72 -11.27 -11.05
CA TYR A 139 8.10 -11.52 -11.48
C TYR A 139 8.88 -12.47 -10.55
N GLU A 140 8.31 -12.91 -9.42
CA GLU A 140 8.92 -13.88 -8.50
C GLU A 140 7.96 -15.00 -8.13
N ASP A 141 8.44 -16.24 -8.17
CA ASP A 141 7.66 -17.42 -7.71
C ASP A 141 7.80 -17.62 -6.19
N VAL A 142 7.55 -16.56 -5.41
CA VAL A 142 7.64 -16.56 -3.95
C VAL A 142 6.48 -15.78 -3.35
N VAL A 143 5.76 -16.42 -2.42
CA VAL A 143 4.82 -15.74 -1.52
C VAL A 143 5.60 -15.24 -0.31
N ARG A 144 5.59 -13.93 -0.10
CA ARG A 144 6.20 -13.27 1.05
C ARG A 144 5.15 -13.07 2.15
N VAL A 145 5.58 -13.17 3.40
CA VAL A 145 4.70 -13.11 4.57
C VAL A 145 5.19 -12.01 5.52
N PHE A 146 4.28 -11.17 5.98
CA PHE A 146 4.57 -10.05 6.87
C PHE A 146 3.57 -10.02 8.03
N ASP A 147 4.01 -9.51 9.18
CA ASP A 147 3.14 -9.32 10.34
C ASP A 147 2.31 -8.03 10.23
N ASP A 148 2.78 -7.02 9.50
CA ASP A 148 2.03 -5.79 9.25
C ASP A 148 2.47 -5.07 7.96
N LEU A 149 1.68 -4.06 7.55
CA LEU A 149 1.93 -3.28 6.33
C LEU A 149 3.26 -2.51 6.39
N LEU A 150 3.71 -2.09 7.57
CA LEU A 150 4.98 -1.37 7.67
C LEU A 150 6.15 -2.31 7.38
N GLU A 151 6.10 -3.55 7.85
CA GLU A 151 7.12 -4.55 7.55
C GLU A 151 7.20 -4.84 6.04
N SER A 152 6.05 -4.95 5.35
CA SER A 152 6.06 -5.12 3.89
C SER A 152 6.65 -3.90 3.17
N MET A 153 6.30 -2.68 3.59
CA MET A 153 6.90 -1.45 3.05
C MET A 153 8.43 -1.38 3.30
N GLU A 154 8.89 -1.81 4.47
CA GLU A 154 10.32 -1.88 4.81
C GLU A 154 11.07 -2.84 3.86
N HIS A 155 10.44 -3.96 3.52
CA HIS A 155 10.96 -4.94 2.56
C HIS A 155 10.99 -4.39 1.13
N GLU A 156 9.87 -3.86 0.64
CA GLU A 156 9.72 -3.30 -0.72
C GLU A 156 10.71 -2.15 -0.98
N LEU A 157 10.92 -1.29 0.02
CA LEU A 157 11.84 -0.16 -0.06
C LEU A 157 13.21 -0.48 0.54
N ASN A 158 13.57 -1.75 0.71
CA ASN A 158 14.91 -2.11 1.14
C ASN A 158 15.95 -1.60 0.13
N GLY A 159 17.10 -1.14 0.64
CA GLY A 159 18.14 -0.51 -0.19
C GLY A 159 17.83 0.90 -0.71
N HIS A 160 16.60 1.41 -0.53
CA HIS A 160 16.23 2.76 -0.94
C HIS A 160 16.42 3.74 0.24
N GLU A 161 17.39 4.64 0.12
CA GLU A 161 17.62 5.70 1.11
C GLU A 161 16.70 6.90 0.83
N LEU A 162 15.56 6.96 1.52
CA LEU A 162 14.54 7.98 1.27
C LEU A 162 15.04 9.39 1.62
N VAL A 163 14.71 10.35 0.76
CA VAL A 163 14.91 11.78 1.02
C VAL A 163 13.83 12.25 1.98
N LEU A 164 14.21 12.49 3.24
CA LEU A 164 13.25 12.75 4.32
C LEU A 164 12.34 13.95 4.06
N SER A 165 12.83 15.02 3.43
CA SER A 165 12.02 16.20 3.13
C SER A 165 10.82 15.86 2.24
N SER A 166 10.99 14.93 1.29
CA SER A 166 9.93 14.52 0.37
C SER A 166 8.74 13.86 1.06
N LEU A 167 8.95 13.28 2.25
CA LEU A 167 7.89 12.64 3.04
C LEU A 167 6.96 13.66 3.74
N PHE A 168 7.41 14.92 3.87
CA PHE A 168 6.62 16.01 4.46
C PHE A 168 5.96 16.92 3.43
N GLU A 169 6.34 16.81 2.15
CA GLU A 169 5.70 17.54 1.06
C GLU A 169 4.27 17.02 0.82
N GLU A 170 3.40 17.83 0.21
CA GLU A 170 2.09 17.35 -0.21
C GLU A 170 2.22 16.12 -1.12
N ASN A 171 1.27 15.18 -1.02
CA ASN A 171 1.16 14.08 -1.96
C ASN A 171 0.56 14.56 -3.28
N LYS A 172 1.30 15.42 -4.00
CA LYS A 172 0.89 15.97 -5.29
C LYS A 172 2.09 16.20 -6.17
N VAL A 173 2.13 15.54 -7.31
CA VAL A 173 3.17 15.72 -8.33
C VAL A 173 2.55 15.99 -9.70
N ILE A 174 3.27 16.69 -10.56
CA ILE A 174 2.85 16.89 -11.95
C ILE A 174 3.42 15.75 -12.79
N VAL A 175 2.54 14.88 -13.30
CA VAL A 175 2.90 13.80 -14.23
C VAL A 175 2.60 14.21 -15.66
N SER A 176 3.45 13.79 -16.59
CA SER A 176 3.22 13.96 -18.03
C SER A 176 2.50 12.73 -18.57
N THR A 177 1.28 12.93 -19.09
CA THR A 177 0.47 11.87 -19.72
C THR A 177 0.32 12.12 -21.21
N LEU A 178 -0.22 11.15 -21.96
CA LEU A 178 -0.63 11.32 -23.36
C LEU A 178 -1.62 12.49 -23.56
N TRP A 179 -2.33 12.90 -22.51
CA TRP A 179 -3.33 13.98 -22.50
C TRP A 179 -2.82 15.28 -21.90
N GLY A 180 -1.50 15.42 -21.71
CA GLY A 180 -0.86 16.59 -21.12
C GLY A 180 -0.49 16.39 -19.64
N LYS A 181 -0.08 17.50 -19.01
CA LYS A 181 0.34 17.54 -17.61
C LYS A 181 -0.88 17.44 -16.69
N ARG A 182 -0.84 16.54 -15.71
CA ARG A 182 -1.89 16.37 -14.69
C ARG A 182 -1.28 16.31 -13.30
N VAL A 183 -2.07 16.68 -12.29
CA VAL A 183 -1.70 16.49 -10.88
C VAL A 183 -2.06 15.05 -10.51
N SER A 184 -1.19 14.37 -9.77
CA SER A 184 -1.35 13.00 -9.29
C SER A 184 -0.98 12.90 -7.81
N PRO A 185 -1.60 12.01 -7.00
CA PRO A 185 -2.70 11.13 -7.36
C PRO A 185 -4.02 11.88 -7.49
N ASP A 186 -4.94 11.31 -8.27
CA ASP A 186 -6.34 11.72 -8.21
C ASP A 186 -6.93 11.25 -6.88
N LYS A 187 -7.45 12.18 -6.07
CA LYS A 187 -8.11 11.81 -4.82
C LYS A 187 -9.32 10.94 -5.09
N ARG A 188 -9.27 9.69 -4.64
CA ARG A 188 -10.41 8.78 -4.68
C ARG A 188 -11.27 8.97 -3.43
N PRO A 189 -12.60 9.00 -3.54
CA PRO A 189 -13.46 8.89 -2.37
C PRO A 189 -13.22 7.53 -1.70
N ASN A 190 -13.50 7.45 -0.40
CA ASN A 190 -13.43 6.17 0.32
C ASN A 190 -14.33 5.16 -0.41
N PRO A 191 -13.80 4.04 -0.93
CA PRO A 191 -14.56 3.12 -1.77
C PRO A 191 -15.62 2.32 -1.00
N PHE A 192 -15.68 2.48 0.33
CA PHE A 192 -16.66 1.88 1.22
C PHE A 192 -17.82 2.83 1.61
N GLN A 193 -17.80 4.09 1.15
CA GLN A 193 -18.86 5.08 1.36
C GLN A 193 -19.88 5.15 0.22
#